data_AF-E9JDJ6-F1
#
_entry.id   AF-E9JDJ6-F1
#
_cell.length_a   1.000
_cell.length_b   1.000
_cell.length_c   1.000
_cell.angle_alpha   90.00
_cell.angle_beta   90.00
_cell.angle_gamma   90.00
#
_symmetry.space_group_name_H-M   'P 1'
#
loop_
_entity.id
_entity.type
_entity.pdbx_description
1 polymer ?
#
loop_
_entity_poly.entity_id
_entity_poly.type
_entity_poly.pdbx_seq_one_letter_code
_entity_poly.pdbx_strand_id
1 'polypeptide(L)'
;MSQRITDLHRKTYEAQRDESVSLIRDQGPRGPKSPIETTSPIRLKDVIDTILYGSVDTQQAAGHAYVAIEGAEYTTVHELTRRLRRIFGPNKSTDQYRGELANIYMKPHEDIFDYIERVKEPRTAILVGETTENGFLDPNVKDYVEHTTRESFVNGLPSDLLIRVKLERCYTLEETIMTIQLSKQLEAEALRKRTYPSKTNLSFQADVPRKSTQNLIPIFHKEL
;
A
#
# COMPACT_ATOMS: atom_id res chain seq x y z
N MET A 1 -5.98 -31.18 7.86
CA MET A 1 -4.81 -30.47 7.29
C MET A 1 -4.89 -28.94 7.43
N SER A 2 -6.09 -28.34 7.60
CA SER A 2 -6.26 -26.88 7.68
C SER A 2 -5.77 -26.20 8.97
N GLN A 3 -5.73 -26.90 10.12
CA GLN A 3 -5.24 -26.30 11.38
C GLN A 3 -3.72 -26.16 11.47
N ARG A 4 -2.94 -27.01 10.77
CA ARG A 4 -1.48 -26.97 10.85
C ARG A 4 -0.87 -25.74 10.16
N ILE A 5 -1.55 -25.17 9.18
CA ILE A 5 -1.09 -24.00 8.43
C ILE A 5 -1.33 -22.72 9.24
N THR A 6 -2.48 -22.62 9.92
CA THR A 6 -2.78 -21.49 10.82
C THR A 6 -1.85 -21.45 12.04
N ASP A 7 -1.46 -22.61 12.55
CA ASP A 7 -0.53 -22.69 13.69
C ASP A 7 0.92 -22.32 13.29
N LEU A 8 1.31 -22.59 12.04
CA LEU A 8 2.62 -22.22 11.53
C LEU A 8 2.74 -20.69 11.34
N HIS A 9 1.71 -20.05 10.78
CA HIS A 9 1.69 -18.59 10.59
C HIS A 9 1.67 -17.84 11.93
N ARG A 10 1.02 -18.38 12.97
CA ARG A 10 1.02 -17.78 14.32
C ARG A 10 2.40 -17.85 14.98
N LYS A 11 3.10 -18.98 14.86
CA LYS A 11 4.45 -19.15 15.43
C LYS A 11 5.51 -18.26 14.76
N THR A 12 5.41 -18.03 13.46
CA THR A 12 6.34 -17.13 12.75
C THR A 12 6.14 -15.67 13.15
N TYR A 13 4.90 -15.25 13.44
CA TYR A 13 4.60 -13.89 13.90
C TYR A 13 5.05 -13.63 15.35
N GLU A 14 4.97 -14.62 16.24
CA GLU A 14 5.43 -14.48 17.63
C GLU A 14 6.97 -14.42 17.72
N ALA A 15 7.68 -15.19 16.90
CA ALA A 15 9.15 -15.20 16.88
C ALA A 15 9.76 -13.85 16.43
N GLN A 16 9.12 -13.13 15.51
CA GLN A 16 9.60 -11.81 15.05
C GLN A 16 9.29 -10.68 16.05
N ARG A 17 8.29 -10.87 16.92
CA ARG A 17 7.92 -9.88 17.93
C ARG A 17 8.89 -9.87 19.11
N ASP A 18 9.40 -11.02 19.52
CA ASP A 18 10.35 -11.12 20.63
C ASP A 18 11.76 -10.63 20.26
N GLU A 19 12.19 -10.81 19.01
CA GLU A 19 13.48 -10.28 18.53
C GLU A 19 13.52 -8.74 18.53
N SER A 20 12.36 -8.12 18.27
CA SER A 20 12.19 -6.66 18.25
C SER A 20 12.21 -6.01 19.64
N VAL A 21 11.82 -6.74 20.69
CA VAL A 21 11.70 -6.19 22.07
C VAL A 21 13.04 -6.23 22.81
N SER A 22 13.97 -7.09 22.41
CA SER A 22 15.29 -7.20 23.03
C SER A 22 16.26 -6.05 22.67
N LEU A 23 16.03 -5.32 21.58
CA LEU A 23 16.91 -4.24 21.12
C LEU A 23 16.63 -2.85 21.74
N ILE A 24 15.61 -2.70 22.59
CA ILE A 24 15.16 -1.37 23.06
C ILE A 24 15.65 -1.01 24.48
N ARG A 25 16.46 -1.85 25.13
CA ARG A 25 16.82 -1.65 26.56
C ARG A 25 18.15 -0.97 26.88
N ASP A 26 18.90 -0.44 25.91
CA ASP A 26 20.23 0.12 26.20
C ASP A 26 20.52 1.49 25.56
N GLN A 27 19.75 2.51 25.93
CA GLN A 27 20.15 3.92 25.75
C GLN A 27 19.73 4.72 26.99
N GLY A 28 20.69 5.02 27.87
CA GLY A 28 20.54 5.96 28.98
C GLY A 28 20.25 7.41 28.53
N PRO A 29 19.98 8.32 29.47
CA PRO A 29 19.43 9.64 29.17
C PRO A 29 20.49 10.54 28.51
N ARG A 30 20.32 10.82 27.22
CA ARG A 30 21.10 11.85 26.51
C ARG A 30 20.40 13.20 26.68
N GLY A 31 21.13 14.17 27.23
CA GLY A 31 20.68 15.54 27.44
C GLY A 31 20.27 16.28 26.16
N PRO A 32 19.82 17.55 26.29
CA PRO A 32 19.19 18.29 25.21
C PRO A 32 20.18 18.52 24.07
N LYS A 33 19.88 17.93 22.91
CA LYS A 33 20.62 18.17 21.68
C LYS A 33 20.19 19.52 21.10
N SER A 34 21.17 20.36 20.83
CA SER A 34 21.03 21.65 20.15
C SER A 34 20.38 21.50 18.76
N PRO A 35 19.79 22.58 18.22
CA PRO A 35 19.14 22.56 16.90
C PRO A 35 20.15 22.21 15.80
N ILE A 36 19.79 21.24 14.96
CA ILE A 36 20.57 20.86 13.78
C ILE A 36 20.30 21.92 12.71
N GLU A 37 21.21 22.87 12.55
CA GLU A 37 21.29 23.70 11.34
C GLU A 37 21.80 22.83 10.18
N THR A 38 20.88 22.24 9.41
CA THR A 38 21.21 21.61 8.13
C THR A 38 21.53 22.68 7.09
N THR A 39 22.82 23.04 6.99
CA THR A 39 23.40 23.91 5.96
C THR A 39 23.78 23.14 4.69
N SER A 40 22.85 22.34 4.16
CA SER A 40 22.98 21.80 2.80
C SER A 40 22.32 22.78 1.84
N PRO A 41 22.98 23.22 0.75
CA PRO A 41 22.34 24.07 -0.25
C PRO A 41 21.17 23.30 -0.86
N ILE A 42 19.96 23.75 -0.55
CA ILE A 42 18.71 23.19 -1.07
C ILE A 42 18.76 23.37 -2.58
N ARG A 43 18.80 22.27 -3.33
CA ARG A 43 18.80 22.34 -4.78
C ARG A 43 17.41 22.76 -5.20
N LEU A 44 17.28 23.99 -5.74
CA LEU A 44 16.02 24.58 -6.18
C LEU A 44 15.20 23.60 -7.04
N LYS A 45 15.88 22.78 -7.85
CA LYS A 45 15.27 21.73 -8.68
C LYS A 45 14.44 20.72 -7.87
N ASP A 46 14.93 20.28 -6.71
CA ASP A 46 14.26 19.25 -5.91
C ASP A 46 12.98 19.83 -5.26
N VAL A 47 13.01 21.13 -4.93
CA VAL A 47 11.86 21.89 -4.43
C VAL A 47 10.85 22.15 -5.55
N ILE A 48 11.32 22.52 -6.74
CA ILE A 48 10.48 22.76 -7.92
C ILE A 48 9.79 21.47 -8.35
N ASP A 49 10.51 20.35 -8.43
CA ASP A 49 9.96 19.05 -8.81
C ASP A 49 8.91 18.56 -7.79
N THR A 50 9.13 18.81 -6.50
CA THR A 50 8.16 18.49 -5.44
C THR A 50 6.88 19.35 -5.55
N ILE A 51 6.99 20.59 -6.00
CA ILE A 51 5.86 21.55 -6.09
C ILE A 51 5.10 21.43 -7.41
N LEU A 52 5.78 21.04 -8.49
CA LEU A 52 5.25 21.00 -9.86
C LEU A 52 5.00 19.58 -10.38
N TYR A 53 4.76 18.60 -9.51
CA TYR A 53 4.30 17.26 -9.90
C TYR A 53 3.08 17.39 -10.83
N GLY A 54 3.30 17.25 -12.15
CA GLY A 54 2.28 17.38 -13.20
C GLY A 54 2.43 18.54 -14.20
N SER A 55 3.39 19.46 -14.06
CA SER A 55 3.57 20.58 -15.01
C SER A 55 4.70 20.30 -16.01
N VAL A 56 4.37 20.26 -17.30
CA VAL A 56 5.22 19.76 -18.40
C VAL A 56 6.43 20.65 -18.73
N ASP A 57 6.51 21.86 -18.17
CA ASP A 57 7.53 22.86 -18.51
C ASP A 57 8.44 23.25 -17.32
N THR A 58 9.20 22.28 -16.81
CA THR A 58 10.06 22.45 -15.62
C THR A 58 11.15 23.51 -15.78
N GLN A 59 11.66 23.75 -17.00
CA GLN A 59 12.69 24.77 -17.25
C GLN A 59 12.14 26.21 -17.24
N GLN A 60 10.97 26.45 -17.83
CA GLN A 60 10.35 27.78 -17.84
C GLN A 60 9.78 28.12 -16.46
N ALA A 61 9.19 27.13 -15.79
CA ALA A 61 8.72 27.28 -14.42
C ALA A 61 9.87 27.54 -13.43
N ALA A 62 11.06 26.95 -13.64
CA ALA A 62 12.23 27.26 -12.83
C ALA A 62 12.70 28.72 -12.99
N GLY A 63 12.68 29.25 -14.23
CA GLY A 63 13.00 30.66 -14.49
C GLY A 63 12.01 31.62 -13.83
N HIS A 64 10.70 31.34 -13.95
CA HIS A 64 9.67 32.14 -13.27
C HIS A 64 9.72 31.99 -11.74
N ALA A 65 10.03 30.79 -11.23
CA ALA A 65 10.20 30.55 -9.80
C ALA A 65 11.36 31.35 -9.23
N TYR A 66 12.49 31.46 -9.96
CA TYR A 66 13.63 32.27 -9.55
C TYR A 66 13.26 33.75 -9.42
N VAL A 67 12.58 34.32 -10.42
CA VAL A 67 12.12 35.72 -10.38
C VAL A 67 11.10 35.94 -9.25
N ALA A 68 10.24 34.95 -8.98
CA ALA A 68 9.19 35.06 -7.97
C ALA A 68 9.70 35.06 -6.51
N ILE A 69 10.93 34.56 -6.30
CA ILE A 69 11.59 34.47 -4.99
C ILE A 69 12.76 35.46 -4.86
N GLU A 70 13.16 36.10 -5.98
CA GLU A 70 14.20 37.12 -6.02
C GLU A 70 13.77 38.34 -5.19
N GLY A 71 14.61 38.74 -4.22
CA GLY A 71 14.37 39.88 -3.34
C GLY A 71 13.56 39.59 -2.07
N ALA A 72 13.17 38.33 -1.82
CA ALA A 72 12.57 37.90 -0.56
C ALA A 72 13.53 36.99 0.21
N GLU A 73 13.71 37.26 1.51
CA GLU A 73 14.45 36.38 2.41
C GLU A 73 13.50 35.32 2.97
N TYR A 74 13.89 34.05 2.87
CA TYR A 74 13.16 32.92 3.45
C TYR A 74 14.01 32.29 4.53
N THR A 75 13.45 32.18 5.73
CA THR A 75 14.16 31.59 6.87
C THR A 75 14.09 30.07 6.90
N THR A 76 13.08 29.48 6.23
CA THR A 76 12.89 28.03 6.18
C THR A 76 12.54 27.53 4.79
N VAL A 77 12.85 26.26 4.52
CA VAL A 77 12.44 25.56 3.28
C VAL A 77 10.93 25.55 3.12
N HIS A 78 10.21 25.49 4.24
CA HIS A 78 8.76 25.45 4.28
C HIS A 78 8.15 26.76 3.77
N GLU A 79 8.73 27.89 4.18
CA GLU A 79 8.32 29.22 3.77
C GLU A 79 8.48 29.42 2.25
N LEU A 80 9.66 29.03 1.73
CA LEU A 80 9.94 29.03 0.29
C LEU A 80 8.98 28.13 -0.49
N THR A 81 8.79 26.89 -0.03
CA THR A 81 7.90 25.90 -0.66
C THR A 81 6.46 26.40 -0.71
N ARG A 82 5.97 27.00 0.38
CA ARG A 82 4.63 27.56 0.46
C ARG A 82 4.48 28.76 -0.47
N ARG A 83 5.48 29.66 -0.54
CA ARG A 83 5.45 30.80 -1.46
C ARG A 83 5.35 30.35 -2.90
N LEU A 84 6.21 29.42 -3.32
CA LEU A 84 6.19 28.86 -4.66
C LEU A 84 4.85 28.16 -4.95
N ARG A 85 4.28 27.41 -4.01
CA ARG A 85 2.95 26.81 -4.16
C ARG A 85 1.82 27.85 -4.24
N ARG A 86 1.90 29.00 -3.57
CA ARG A 86 0.90 30.07 -3.73
C ARG A 86 0.92 30.70 -5.12
N ILE A 87 2.08 30.71 -5.78
CA ILE A 87 2.25 31.35 -7.10
C ILE A 87 2.00 30.35 -8.23
N PHE A 88 2.48 29.12 -8.07
CA PHE A 88 2.50 28.09 -9.12
C PHE A 88 1.66 26.85 -8.81
N GLY A 89 1.20 26.71 -7.57
CA GLY A 89 0.40 25.56 -7.16
C GLY A 89 -1.03 25.64 -7.70
N PRO A 90 -1.78 24.53 -7.62
CA PRO A 90 -3.17 24.51 -8.02
C PRO A 90 -3.99 25.53 -7.23
N ASN A 91 -4.88 26.27 -7.90
CA ASN A 91 -5.84 27.20 -7.27
C ASN A 91 -6.97 26.46 -6.53
N LYS A 92 -6.68 25.32 -5.91
CA LYS A 92 -7.64 24.50 -5.17
C LYS A 92 -7.46 24.70 -3.67
N SER A 93 -8.56 24.92 -2.96
CA SER A 93 -8.56 24.99 -1.49
C SER A 93 -8.53 23.59 -0.87
N THR A 94 -8.13 23.50 0.40
CA THR A 94 -8.20 22.25 1.17
C THR A 94 -9.60 21.64 1.14
N ASP A 95 -10.66 22.46 1.23
CA ASP A 95 -12.04 22.00 1.17
C ASP A 95 -12.43 21.41 -0.18
N GLN A 96 -11.91 21.95 -1.28
CA GLN A 96 -12.13 21.36 -2.61
C GLN A 96 -11.47 19.99 -2.71
N TYR A 97 -10.25 19.83 -2.20
CA TYR A 97 -9.62 18.50 -2.13
C TYR A 97 -10.37 17.52 -1.23
N ARG A 98 -10.96 17.99 -0.11
CA ARG A 98 -11.85 17.16 0.72
C ARG A 98 -13.09 16.72 -0.06
N GLY A 99 -13.69 17.62 -0.85
CA GLY A 99 -14.81 17.31 -1.72
C GLY A 99 -14.47 16.33 -2.85
N GLU A 100 -13.28 16.47 -3.46
CA GLU A 100 -12.77 15.53 -4.45
C GLU A 100 -12.53 14.15 -3.84
N LEU A 101 -11.91 14.10 -2.66
CA LEU A 101 -11.67 12.86 -1.93
C LEU A 101 -12.98 12.16 -1.57
N ALA A 102 -13.99 12.88 -1.07
CA ALA A 102 -15.28 12.30 -0.72
C ALA A 102 -16.04 11.71 -1.92
N ASN A 103 -15.80 12.23 -3.13
CA ASN A 103 -16.43 11.77 -4.37
C ASN A 103 -15.50 10.90 -5.21
N ILE A 104 -14.39 10.42 -4.65
CA ILE A 104 -13.44 9.62 -5.40
C ILE A 104 -13.93 8.18 -5.53
N TYR A 105 -13.99 7.70 -6.76
CA TYR A 105 -14.28 6.30 -7.07
C TYR A 105 -13.35 5.82 -8.18
N MET A 106 -13.12 4.51 -8.21
CA MET A 106 -12.37 3.86 -9.26
C MET A 106 -13.22 3.89 -10.55
N LYS A 107 -12.67 4.47 -11.61
CA LYS A 107 -13.38 4.60 -12.89
C LYS A 107 -13.44 3.24 -13.60
N PRO A 108 -14.43 3.01 -14.49
CA PRO A 108 -14.45 1.84 -15.34
C PRO A 108 -13.15 1.76 -16.17
N HIS A 109 -12.49 0.60 -16.18
CA HIS A 109 -11.22 0.34 -16.89
C HIS A 109 -9.99 1.08 -16.37
N GLU A 110 -10.09 1.76 -15.23
CA GLU A 110 -8.92 2.34 -14.58
C GLU A 110 -8.09 1.25 -13.91
N ASP A 111 -6.76 1.41 -13.94
CA ASP A 111 -5.87 0.54 -13.19
C ASP A 111 -5.86 0.91 -11.70
N ILE A 112 -5.68 -0.10 -10.84
CA ILE A 112 -5.69 0.12 -9.39
C ILE A 112 -4.57 1.06 -8.93
N PHE A 113 -3.41 1.05 -9.58
CA PHE A 113 -2.30 1.94 -9.26
C PHE A 113 -2.61 3.39 -9.62
N ASP A 114 -3.25 3.62 -10.77
CA ASP A 114 -3.72 4.96 -11.17
C ASP A 114 -4.76 5.48 -10.17
N TYR A 115 -5.70 4.62 -9.75
CA TYR A 115 -6.68 4.98 -8.73
C TYR A 115 -6.01 5.34 -7.39
N ILE A 116 -5.02 4.55 -6.94
CA ILE A 116 -4.26 4.84 -5.71
C ILE A 116 -3.54 6.18 -5.82
N GLU A 117 -2.93 6.48 -6.96
CA GLU A 117 -2.24 7.75 -7.19
C GLU A 117 -3.21 8.94 -7.12
N ARG A 118 -4.38 8.83 -7.77
CA ARG A 118 -5.44 9.85 -7.69
C ARG A 118 -5.99 10.06 -6.28
N VAL A 119 -5.93 9.07 -5.40
CA VAL A 119 -6.34 9.18 -4.00
C VAL A 119 -5.25 9.82 -3.15
N LYS A 120 -3.97 9.54 -3.46
CA LYS A 120 -2.82 10.12 -2.77
C LYS A 120 -2.66 11.62 -3.02
N GLU A 121 -3.02 12.09 -4.21
CA GLU A 121 -2.96 13.51 -4.57
C GLU A 121 -3.79 14.40 -3.61
N PRO A 122 -5.12 14.23 -3.46
CA PRO A 122 -5.92 15.05 -2.56
C PRO A 122 -5.52 14.84 -1.10
N ARG A 123 -5.18 13.61 -0.67
CA ARG A 123 -4.64 13.36 0.68
C ARG A 123 -3.42 14.25 0.96
N THR A 124 -2.44 14.23 0.06
CA THR A 124 -1.21 15.01 0.21
C THR A 124 -1.51 16.50 0.18
N ALA A 125 -2.36 16.95 -0.73
CA ALA A 125 -2.74 18.36 -0.84
C ALA A 125 -3.43 18.89 0.43
N ILE A 126 -4.30 18.06 1.04
CA ILE A 126 -4.97 18.37 2.31
C ILE A 126 -3.94 18.42 3.44
N LEU A 127 -3.11 17.40 3.61
CA LEU A 127 -2.10 17.37 4.67
C LEU A 127 -1.19 18.60 4.61
N VAL A 128 -0.72 18.97 3.42
CA VAL A 128 0.12 20.17 3.25
C VAL A 128 -0.68 21.46 3.45
N GLY A 129 -1.98 21.47 3.13
CA GLY A 129 -2.86 22.62 3.38
C GLY A 129 -3.15 22.86 4.87
N GLU A 130 -3.23 21.78 5.66
CA GLU A 130 -3.43 21.82 7.11
C GLU A 130 -2.12 22.09 7.88
N THR A 131 -0.96 21.93 7.22
CA THR A 131 0.33 22.26 7.82
C THR A 131 0.45 23.77 8.08
N THR A 132 0.73 24.10 9.34
CA THR A 132 0.94 25.47 9.81
C THR A 132 2.17 26.13 9.19
N GLU A 133 2.33 27.44 9.41
CA GLU A 133 3.43 28.23 8.84
C GLU A 133 4.81 27.71 9.26
N ASN A 134 4.88 27.07 10.42
CA ASN A 134 6.11 26.51 10.99
C ASN A 134 6.37 25.06 10.56
N GLY A 135 5.57 24.51 9.64
CA GLY A 135 5.68 23.11 9.22
C GLY A 135 5.09 22.10 10.19
N PHE A 136 4.37 22.56 11.21
CA PHE A 136 3.72 21.68 12.18
C PHE A 136 2.33 21.28 11.69
N LEU A 137 2.04 19.97 11.75
CA LEU A 137 0.74 19.39 11.47
C LEU A 137 0.22 18.74 12.75
N ASP A 138 -0.97 19.12 13.19
CA ASP A 138 -1.63 18.53 14.36
C ASP A 138 -1.85 17.02 14.13
N PRO A 139 -1.35 16.13 15.02
CA PRO A 139 -1.57 14.70 14.92
C PRO A 139 -3.05 14.32 14.78
N ASN A 140 -3.97 15.01 15.46
CA ASN A 140 -5.40 14.71 15.36
C ASN A 140 -5.96 15.03 13.98
N VAL A 141 -5.50 16.14 13.38
CA VAL A 141 -5.89 16.51 12.01
C VAL A 141 -5.32 15.51 11.02
N LYS A 142 -4.06 15.11 11.19
CA LYS A 142 -3.43 14.07 10.38
C LYS A 142 -4.25 12.78 10.44
N ASP A 143 -4.53 12.26 11.63
CA ASP A 143 -5.26 11.01 11.82
C ASP A 143 -6.68 11.07 11.23
N TYR A 144 -7.35 12.22 11.36
CA TYR A 144 -8.64 12.47 10.72
C TYR A 144 -8.55 12.42 9.18
N VAL A 145 -7.53 13.05 8.60
CA VAL A 145 -7.30 13.03 7.14
C VAL A 145 -6.96 11.62 6.66
N GLU A 146 -6.14 10.87 7.39
CA GLU A 146 -5.83 9.47 7.05
C GLU A 146 -7.09 8.59 7.12
N HIS A 147 -7.90 8.74 8.18
CA HIS A 147 -9.13 8.00 8.34
C HIS A 147 -10.12 8.26 7.20
N THR A 148 -10.39 9.53 6.91
CA THR A 148 -11.30 9.93 5.82
C THR A 148 -10.79 9.52 4.44
N THR A 149 -9.47 9.58 4.22
CA THR A 149 -8.84 9.09 2.99
C THR A 149 -9.05 7.59 2.83
N ARG A 150 -8.80 6.81 3.88
CA ARG A 150 -9.02 5.36 3.87
C ARG A 150 -10.48 5.03 3.58
N GLU A 151 -11.43 5.67 4.26
CA GLU A 151 -12.85 5.42 4.02
C GLU A 151 -13.25 5.74 2.58
N SER A 152 -12.83 6.89 2.07
CA SER A 152 -13.11 7.30 0.68
C SER A 152 -12.50 6.31 -0.32
N PHE A 153 -11.24 5.91 -0.09
CA PHE A 153 -10.55 4.91 -0.90
C PHE A 153 -11.32 3.60 -0.97
N VAL A 154 -11.68 3.05 0.19
CA VAL A 154 -12.40 1.77 0.31
C VAL A 154 -13.78 1.84 -0.32
N ASN A 155 -14.53 2.91 -0.07
CA ASN A 155 -15.87 3.10 -0.62
C ASN A 155 -15.87 3.26 -2.15
N GLY A 156 -14.79 3.79 -2.71
CA GLY A 156 -14.61 3.94 -4.15
C GLY A 156 -14.14 2.68 -4.88
N LEU A 157 -13.87 1.57 -4.18
CA LEU A 157 -13.42 0.31 -4.80
C LEU A 157 -14.58 -0.47 -5.45
N PRO A 158 -14.28 -1.25 -6.51
CA PRO A 158 -15.24 -2.20 -7.06
C PRO A 158 -15.56 -3.30 -6.03
N SER A 159 -16.75 -3.89 -6.15
CA SER A 159 -17.32 -4.79 -5.13
C SER A 159 -16.46 -6.02 -4.83
N ASP A 160 -15.74 -6.54 -5.83
CA ASP A 160 -14.84 -7.69 -5.70
C ASP A 160 -13.65 -7.40 -4.77
N LEU A 161 -13.05 -6.21 -4.90
CA LEU A 161 -11.96 -5.76 -4.03
C LEU A 161 -12.46 -5.34 -2.66
N LEU A 162 -13.60 -4.65 -2.61
CA LEU A 162 -14.23 -4.20 -1.36
C LEU A 162 -14.50 -5.36 -0.39
N ILE A 163 -15.00 -6.49 -0.89
CA ILE A 163 -15.28 -7.67 -0.06
C ILE A 163 -13.98 -8.20 0.58
N ARG A 164 -12.88 -8.24 -0.17
CA ARG A 164 -11.60 -8.76 0.32
C ARG A 164 -11.01 -7.86 1.41
N VAL A 165 -11.04 -6.56 1.19
CA VAL A 165 -10.61 -5.58 2.21
C VAL A 165 -11.43 -5.72 3.49
N LYS A 166 -12.75 -5.90 3.39
CA LYS A 166 -13.63 -6.07 4.57
C LYS A 166 -13.36 -7.38 5.33
N LEU A 167 -12.92 -8.43 4.65
CA LEU A 167 -12.54 -9.70 5.28
C LEU A 167 -11.22 -9.58 6.05
N GLU A 168 -10.25 -8.87 5.50
CA GLU A 168 -8.91 -8.69 6.11
C GLU A 168 -8.87 -7.64 7.24
N ARG A 169 -9.94 -6.86 7.42
CA ARG A 169 -10.07 -5.84 8.50
C ARG A 169 -8.90 -4.85 8.54
N CYS A 170 -8.56 -4.27 7.39
CA CYS A 170 -7.50 -3.24 7.31
C CYS A 170 -7.91 -1.96 8.05
N TYR A 171 -6.99 -1.40 8.85
CA TYR A 171 -7.20 -0.19 9.64
C TYR A 171 -6.50 1.04 9.04
N THR A 172 -5.48 0.84 8.21
CA THR A 172 -4.76 1.93 7.53
C THR A 172 -4.97 1.92 6.02
N LEU A 173 -4.71 3.06 5.38
CA LEU A 173 -4.74 3.17 3.92
C LEU A 173 -3.69 2.24 3.30
N GLU A 174 -2.49 2.21 3.88
CA GLU A 174 -1.36 1.41 3.43
C GLU A 174 -1.63 -0.10 3.52
N GLU A 175 -2.23 -0.58 4.62
CA GLU A 175 -2.67 -1.98 4.75
C GLU A 175 -3.70 -2.35 3.68
N THR A 176 -4.63 -1.44 3.40
CA THR A 176 -5.66 -1.64 2.38
C THR A 176 -5.02 -1.76 1.00
N ILE A 177 -4.10 -0.86 0.67
CA ILE A 177 -3.36 -0.88 -0.60
C ILE A 177 -2.56 -2.18 -0.74
N MET A 178 -1.81 -2.59 0.28
CA MET A 178 -1.02 -3.83 0.25
C MET A 178 -1.92 -5.06 0.06
N THR A 179 -3.05 -5.12 0.75
CA THR A 179 -4.02 -6.22 0.61
C THR A 179 -4.54 -6.34 -0.82
N ILE A 180 -4.87 -5.22 -1.45
CA ILE A 180 -5.34 -5.21 -2.84
C ILE A 180 -4.24 -5.64 -3.81
N GLN A 181 -3.01 -5.13 -3.61
CA GLN A 181 -1.85 -5.52 -4.42
C GLN A 181 -1.56 -7.02 -4.34
N LEU A 182 -1.56 -7.57 -3.12
CA LEU A 182 -1.41 -9.02 -2.90
C LEU A 182 -2.52 -9.80 -3.60
N SER A 183 -3.77 -9.32 -3.50
CA SER A 183 -4.92 -9.91 -4.19
C SER A 183 -4.71 -10.01 -5.70
N LYS A 184 -4.26 -8.92 -6.33
CA LYS A 184 -4.01 -8.87 -7.76
C LYS A 184 -2.84 -9.75 -8.17
N GLN A 185 -1.80 -9.83 -7.35
CA GLN A 185 -0.68 -10.74 -7.59
C GLN A 185 -1.12 -12.22 -7.54
N LEU A 186 -1.94 -12.60 -6.56
CA LEU A 186 -2.47 -13.96 -6.43
C LEU A 186 -3.40 -14.32 -7.60
N GLU A 187 -4.24 -13.40 -8.06
CA GLU A 187 -5.06 -13.59 -9.26
C GLU A 187 -4.21 -13.83 -10.51
N ALA A 188 -3.17 -13.02 -10.71
CA ALA A 188 -2.25 -13.17 -11.83
C ALA A 188 -1.50 -14.51 -11.77
N GLU A 189 -1.08 -14.94 -10.58
CA GLU A 189 -0.42 -16.23 -10.37
C GLU A 189 -1.37 -17.41 -10.63
N ALA A 190 -2.62 -17.34 -10.17
CA ALA A 190 -3.64 -18.35 -10.42
C ALA A 190 -3.93 -18.51 -11.92
N LEU A 191 -3.98 -17.40 -12.67
CA LEU A 191 -4.19 -17.43 -14.11
C LEU A 191 -3.03 -18.13 -14.84
N ARG A 192 -1.77 -17.84 -14.45
CA ARG A 192 -0.59 -18.51 -15.00
C ARG A 192 -0.59 -20.02 -14.74
N LYS A 193 -0.96 -20.44 -13.52
CA LYS A 193 -1.08 -21.87 -13.17
C LYS A 193 -2.17 -22.60 -13.95
N ARG A 194 -3.18 -21.89 -14.45
CA ARG A 194 -4.26 -22.45 -15.26
C ARG A 194 -3.86 -22.61 -16.74
N THR A 195 -2.98 -21.75 -17.25
CA THR A 195 -2.49 -21.80 -18.64
C THR A 195 -1.46 -22.90 -18.87
N TYR A 196 -0.79 -23.38 -17.83
CA TYR A 196 0.00 -24.61 -17.88
C TYR A 196 -0.80 -25.75 -17.24
N PRO A 197 -1.47 -26.62 -18.02
CA PRO A 197 -1.96 -27.86 -17.43
C PRO A 197 -0.75 -28.63 -16.92
N SER A 198 -0.69 -28.78 -15.60
CA SER A 198 0.28 -29.63 -14.93
C SER A 198 0.20 -31.02 -15.58
N LYS A 199 1.18 -31.37 -16.41
CA LYS A 199 1.44 -32.75 -16.81
C LYS A 199 2.01 -33.47 -15.59
N THR A 200 1.16 -33.77 -14.62
CA THR A 200 1.47 -34.72 -13.55
C THR A 200 0.36 -35.76 -13.51
N ASN A 201 0.50 -36.66 -14.49
CA ASN A 201 0.14 -38.08 -14.49
C ASN A 201 -0.92 -38.54 -13.48
N LEU A 202 -2.09 -38.88 -14.03
CA LEU A 202 -2.84 -40.03 -13.56
C LEU A 202 -1.96 -41.28 -13.64
N SER A 203 -1.56 -41.81 -12.50
CA SER A 203 -1.33 -43.24 -12.32
C SER A 203 -1.61 -43.62 -10.87
N PHE A 204 -2.89 -43.56 -10.48
CA PHE A 204 -3.38 -44.48 -9.45
C PHE A 204 -3.47 -45.87 -10.10
N GLN A 205 -2.31 -46.51 -10.24
CA GLN A 205 -2.24 -47.93 -10.56
C GLN A 205 -2.59 -48.67 -9.28
N ALA A 206 -3.81 -49.19 -9.24
CA ALA A 206 -4.28 -50.05 -8.16
C ALA A 206 -3.49 -51.38 -8.21
N ASP A 207 -2.41 -51.48 -7.44
CA ASP A 207 -1.76 -52.75 -7.17
C ASP A 207 -2.55 -53.51 -6.10
N VAL A 208 -3.47 -54.36 -6.56
CA VAL A 208 -4.02 -55.45 -5.75
C VAL A 208 -3.16 -56.69 -6.00
N PRO A 209 -2.46 -57.25 -5.00
CA PRO A 209 -1.65 -58.45 -5.19
C PRO A 209 -2.53 -59.67 -5.41
N ARG A 210 -2.50 -60.24 -6.63
CA ARG A 210 -3.17 -61.49 -6.97
C ARG A 210 -2.37 -62.67 -6.41
N LYS A 211 -2.69 -63.12 -5.19
CA LYS A 211 -2.15 -64.37 -4.64
C LYS A 211 -2.81 -65.57 -5.33
N SER A 212 -2.01 -66.27 -6.10
CA SER A 212 -2.25 -67.64 -6.55
C SER A 212 -2.32 -68.59 -5.36
N THR A 213 -3.45 -69.27 -5.18
CA THR A 213 -3.50 -70.53 -4.43
C THR A 213 -4.22 -71.57 -5.30
N GLN A 214 -3.43 -72.49 -5.82
CA GLN A 214 -3.86 -73.81 -6.22
C GLN A 214 -4.33 -74.55 -4.95
N ASN A 215 -5.48 -75.23 -5.02
CA ASN A 215 -5.77 -76.45 -4.24
C ASN A 215 -6.99 -77.18 -4.84
N LEU A 216 -6.66 -78.13 -5.70
CA LEU A 216 -7.15 -79.50 -5.89
C LEU A 216 -8.35 -80.05 -5.03
N ILE A 217 -9.39 -80.49 -5.77
CA ILE A 217 -10.28 -81.71 -5.69
C ILE A 217 -11.33 -81.92 -4.54
N PRO A 218 -12.36 -82.79 -4.68
CA PRO A 218 -13.57 -82.72 -5.54
C PRO A 218 -14.89 -83.17 -4.82
N ILE A 219 -15.98 -83.43 -5.59
CA ILE A 219 -17.07 -84.43 -5.37
C ILE A 219 -18.50 -83.93 -4.97
N PHE A 220 -19.41 -84.12 -5.94
CA PHE A 220 -20.86 -84.49 -5.96
C PHE A 220 -21.94 -83.72 -5.17
N HIS A 221 -22.97 -83.22 -5.88
CA HIS A 221 -24.33 -83.81 -6.01
C HIS A 221 -25.30 -82.85 -6.74
N LYS A 222 -25.92 -83.30 -7.86
CA LYS A 222 -27.27 -82.94 -8.36
C LYS A 222 -27.73 -84.12 -9.23
N GLU A 223 -28.69 -84.93 -8.79
CA GLU A 223 -30.13 -84.77 -9.09
C GLU A 223 -30.41 -84.39 -10.55
N LEU A 224 -30.64 -85.41 -11.38
CA LEU A 224 -31.93 -85.76 -11.97
C LEU A 224 -31.83 -87.10 -12.71
#